data_AF-A0A2M7PVF5-F1
#
_entry.id   AF-A0A2M7PVF5-F1
#
_cell.length_a   1.000
_cell.length_b   1.000
_cell.length_c   1.000
_cell.angle_alpha   90.00
_cell.angle_beta   90.00
_cell.angle_gamma   90.00
#
_symmetry.space_group_name_H-M   'P 1'
#
loop_
_entity.id
_entity.type
_entity.pdbx_description
1 polymer ?
#
loop_
_entity_poly.entity_id
_entity_poly.type
_entity_poly.pdbx_seq_one_letter_code
_entity_poly.pdbx_strand_id
1 'polypeptide(L)'
;MSCNKRNDNIIDPTIKSVNDLKVPSDFDWKTTQTISVIVHLPAIGEVQPLIITNRDASRRYFRGYPEDGSRTINTKITIPAYMHELRLMYNGATGPNMVFITNNSLVYNFNNTTKSATSVGCDLDGFTTYSKGGWGSPANGNNVGQLRDQYFDQVYPGDFVVGNPAQFTVTFNASNDVETYLPGGGQPEVLTQDWLNPGGSEHLGNMADQIIAARLNRDYNQAGFLGVNSTYSLGELVFMDGPF
;
A
#
# COMPACT_ATOMS: atom_id res chain seq x y z
N MET A 1 -35.87 -15.34 48.43
CA MET A 1 -36.25 -16.18 47.27
C MET A 1 -35.04 -16.23 46.34
N SER A 2 -34.44 -17.40 46.21
CA SER A 2 -33.15 -17.66 45.57
C SER A 2 -33.36 -18.12 44.12
N CYS A 3 -32.53 -17.62 43.20
CA CYS A 3 -32.51 -18.07 41.81
C CYS A 3 -31.76 -19.40 41.67
N ASN A 4 -32.42 -20.40 41.08
CA ASN A 4 -31.83 -21.70 40.74
C ASN A 4 -30.75 -21.54 39.67
N LYS A 5 -29.54 -22.04 39.93
CA LYS A 5 -28.52 -22.27 38.90
C LYS A 5 -28.98 -23.42 37.99
N ARG A 6 -29.14 -23.15 36.70
CA ARG A 6 -29.18 -24.20 35.67
C ARG A 6 -27.81 -24.84 35.59
N ASN A 7 -27.80 -26.16 35.64
CA ASN A 7 -26.61 -27.00 35.59
C ASN A 7 -26.35 -27.38 34.13
N ASP A 8 -25.89 -26.42 33.32
CA ASP A 8 -25.45 -26.70 31.96
C ASP A 8 -23.97 -27.08 32.02
N ASN A 9 -23.72 -28.39 32.15
CA ASN A 9 -22.42 -28.99 31.86
C ASN A 9 -22.15 -28.80 30.36
N ILE A 10 -21.67 -27.62 29.97
CA ILE A 10 -21.00 -27.45 28.69
C ILE A 10 -19.64 -28.14 28.85
N ILE A 11 -19.59 -29.39 28.43
CA ILE A 11 -18.34 -30.11 28.21
C ILE A 11 -17.70 -29.40 27.02
N ASP A 12 -16.78 -28.49 27.31
CA ASP A 12 -15.87 -27.97 26.30
C ASP A 12 -15.08 -29.17 25.76
N PRO A 13 -15.21 -29.55 24.48
CA PRO A 13 -14.57 -30.74 23.96
C PRO A 13 -13.07 -30.55 24.00
N THR A 14 -12.44 -31.08 25.05
CA THR A 14 -11.00 -31.15 25.16
C THR A 14 -10.51 -32.08 24.06
N ILE A 15 -9.96 -31.53 22.98
CA ILE A 15 -9.30 -32.28 21.91
C ILE A 15 -8.09 -32.99 22.55
N LYS A 16 -8.13 -34.31 22.69
CA LYS A 16 -7.08 -35.11 23.37
C LYS A 16 -6.12 -35.76 22.39
N SER A 17 -6.49 -35.86 21.11
CA SER A 17 -5.68 -36.43 20.05
C SER A 17 -6.01 -35.80 18.70
N VAL A 18 -5.08 -35.87 17.74
CA VAL A 18 -5.29 -35.46 16.33
C VAL A 18 -6.48 -36.20 15.72
N ASN A 19 -6.80 -37.40 16.21
CA ASN A 19 -7.96 -38.19 15.78
C ASN A 19 -9.32 -37.59 16.20
N ASP A 20 -9.34 -36.66 17.15
CA ASP A 20 -10.55 -35.95 17.58
C ASP A 20 -10.86 -34.72 16.71
N LEU A 21 -9.96 -34.36 15.78
CA LEU A 21 -10.15 -33.27 14.84
C LEU A 21 -11.16 -33.68 13.76
N LYS A 22 -12.36 -33.10 13.82
CA LYS A 22 -13.36 -33.21 12.75
C LYS A 22 -12.99 -32.24 11.63
N VAL A 23 -12.42 -32.76 10.55
CA VAL A 23 -12.26 -31.99 9.31
C VAL A 23 -13.65 -31.80 8.69
N PRO A 24 -14.08 -30.56 8.42
CA PRO A 24 -15.34 -30.29 7.73
C PRO A 24 -15.41 -31.02 6.39
N SER A 25 -16.58 -31.49 5.99
CA SER A 25 -16.77 -32.26 4.74
C SER A 25 -16.53 -31.42 3.47
N ASP A 26 -16.54 -30.10 3.60
CA ASP A 26 -16.26 -29.09 2.58
C ASP A 26 -14.80 -28.60 2.60
N PHE A 27 -13.95 -29.17 3.46
CA PHE A 27 -12.54 -28.84 3.51
C PHE A 27 -11.82 -29.35 2.24
N ASP A 28 -11.42 -28.43 1.37
CA ASP A 28 -10.61 -28.76 0.19
C ASP A 28 -9.14 -28.94 0.60
N TRP A 29 -8.67 -30.18 0.59
CA TRP A 29 -7.29 -30.55 0.91
C TRP A 29 -6.27 -30.10 -0.17
N LYS A 30 -6.73 -29.47 -1.26
CA LYS A 30 -5.85 -28.98 -2.32
C LYS A 30 -4.96 -27.85 -1.81
N THR A 31 -3.66 -28.14 -1.78
CA THR A 31 -2.60 -27.17 -1.50
C THR A 31 -2.31 -26.26 -2.69
N THR A 32 -2.88 -26.55 -3.86
CA THR A 32 -2.69 -25.79 -5.10
C THR A 32 -4.02 -25.53 -5.79
N GLN A 33 -4.07 -24.43 -6.52
CA GLN A 33 -5.17 -24.08 -7.40
C GLN A 33 -4.62 -23.82 -8.80
N THR A 34 -5.38 -24.22 -9.81
CA THR A 34 -5.12 -23.80 -11.19
C THR A 34 -5.97 -22.56 -11.46
N ILE A 35 -5.33 -21.53 -12.02
CA ILE A 35 -6.00 -20.30 -12.41
C ILE A 35 -5.85 -20.07 -13.91
N SER A 36 -6.87 -19.46 -14.51
CA SER A 36 -6.79 -18.91 -15.86
C SER A 36 -6.06 -17.57 -15.82
N VAL A 37 -5.12 -17.36 -16.73
CA VAL A 37 -4.30 -16.15 -16.83
C VAL A 37 -4.53 -15.53 -18.20
N ILE A 38 -5.11 -14.34 -18.21
CA ILE A 38 -5.37 -13.56 -19.42
C ILE A 38 -4.63 -12.23 -19.28
N VAL A 39 -3.54 -12.06 -20.02
CA VAL A 39 -2.69 -10.87 -19.92
C VAL A 39 -2.50 -10.25 -21.30
N HIS A 40 -2.96 -9.01 -21.46
CA HIS A 40 -2.66 -8.22 -22.65
C HIS A 40 -1.33 -7.49 -22.45
N LEU A 41 -0.34 -7.82 -23.28
CA LEU A 41 1.00 -7.22 -23.29
C LEU A 41 0.95 -5.80 -23.89
N PRO A 42 1.95 -4.93 -23.60
CA PRO A 42 2.03 -3.59 -24.18
C PRO A 42 1.89 -3.63 -25.70
N ALA A 43 1.18 -2.67 -26.31
CA ALA A 43 0.83 -2.62 -27.73
C ALA A 43 2.00 -2.20 -28.64
N ILE A 44 3.01 -1.55 -28.05
CA ILE A 44 4.18 -1.02 -28.74
C ILE A 44 5.45 -1.76 -28.30
N GLY A 45 6.50 -1.69 -29.13
CA GLY A 45 7.78 -2.35 -28.88
C GLY A 45 7.76 -3.86 -29.17
N GLU A 46 8.94 -4.47 -29.08
CA GLU A 46 9.11 -5.91 -29.29
C GLU A 46 8.34 -6.75 -28.26
N VAL A 47 7.83 -7.90 -28.67
CA VAL A 47 7.18 -8.85 -27.76
C VAL A 47 8.25 -9.55 -26.93
N GLN A 48 8.09 -9.47 -25.61
CA GLN A 48 9.02 -10.03 -24.64
C GLN A 48 8.30 -11.03 -23.72
N PRO A 49 9.03 -11.91 -23.00
CA PRO A 49 8.40 -12.84 -22.08
C PRO A 49 7.79 -12.12 -20.87
N LEU A 50 6.51 -12.39 -20.60
CA LEU A 50 5.87 -12.13 -19.32
C LEU A 50 6.46 -13.06 -18.26
N ILE A 51 6.74 -12.53 -17.09
CA ILE A 51 7.12 -13.29 -15.90
C ILE A 51 6.05 -13.10 -14.83
N ILE A 52 5.60 -14.19 -14.22
CA ILE A 52 4.67 -14.17 -13.09
C ILE A 52 5.35 -14.81 -11.87
N THR A 53 5.37 -14.09 -10.76
CA THR A 53 5.95 -14.52 -9.49
C THR A 53 5.00 -14.30 -8.33
N ASN A 54 5.36 -14.80 -7.15
CA ASN A 54 4.80 -14.29 -5.90
C ASN A 54 5.26 -12.84 -5.67
N ARG A 55 4.63 -12.18 -4.68
CA ARG A 55 4.83 -10.76 -4.37
C ARG A 55 6.30 -10.35 -4.24
N ASP A 56 7.09 -11.12 -3.48
CA ASP A 56 8.51 -10.87 -3.19
C ASP A 56 9.45 -11.32 -4.33
N ALA A 57 8.91 -11.90 -5.41
CA ALA A 57 9.65 -12.51 -6.52
C ALA A 57 10.56 -13.68 -6.15
N SER A 58 10.41 -14.30 -4.98
CA SER A 58 11.20 -15.47 -4.57
C SER A 58 10.82 -16.76 -5.32
N ARG A 59 9.59 -16.85 -5.84
CA ARG A 59 9.07 -18.00 -6.59
C ARG A 59 8.38 -17.57 -7.87
N ARG A 60 8.82 -18.16 -8.99
CA ARG A 60 8.25 -17.95 -10.32
C ARG A 60 7.27 -19.06 -10.69
N TYR A 61 6.11 -18.66 -11.20
CA TYR A 61 5.04 -19.57 -11.62
C TYR A 61 4.90 -19.63 -13.15
N PHE A 62 5.32 -18.58 -13.84
CA PHE A 62 5.23 -18.52 -15.30
C PHE A 62 6.35 -17.70 -15.92
N ARG A 63 6.78 -18.12 -17.11
CA ARG A 63 7.58 -17.33 -18.05
C ARG A 63 7.19 -17.72 -19.47
N GLY A 64 6.76 -16.77 -20.29
CA GLY A 64 6.39 -17.05 -21.68
C GLY A 64 5.90 -15.82 -22.42
N TYR A 65 5.73 -15.96 -23.72
CA TYR A 65 5.18 -14.95 -24.63
C TYR A 65 4.27 -15.66 -25.64
N PRO A 66 3.35 -14.93 -26.31
CA PRO A 66 2.48 -15.52 -27.33
C PRO A 66 3.29 -15.96 -28.56
N GLU A 67 3.10 -17.20 -29.02
CA GLU A 67 3.79 -17.75 -30.19
C GLU A 67 3.09 -17.40 -31.51
N ASP A 68 1.84 -16.96 -31.44
CA ASP A 68 0.98 -16.58 -32.57
C ASP A 68 1.19 -15.13 -33.04
N GLY A 69 2.16 -14.43 -32.45
CA GLY A 69 2.41 -13.00 -32.70
C GLY A 69 1.34 -12.09 -32.11
N SER A 70 0.36 -12.63 -31.38
CA SER A 70 -0.60 -11.81 -30.64
C SER A 70 0.09 -11.11 -29.48
N ARG A 71 -0.58 -10.10 -28.91
CA ARG A 71 -0.16 -9.45 -27.67
C ARG A 71 -1.01 -9.90 -26.49
N THR A 72 -1.59 -11.09 -26.54
CA THR A 72 -2.42 -11.64 -25.46
C THR A 72 -1.91 -13.00 -25.03
N ILE A 73 -1.51 -13.11 -23.78
CA ILE A 73 -1.22 -14.40 -23.15
C ILE A 73 -2.52 -14.92 -22.57
N ASN A 74 -2.96 -16.08 -23.05
CA ASN A 74 -4.09 -16.82 -22.49
C ASN A 74 -3.59 -18.22 -22.11
N THR A 75 -3.41 -18.46 -20.82
CA THR A 75 -2.81 -19.72 -20.32
C THR A 75 -3.40 -20.12 -18.97
N LYS A 76 -3.04 -21.30 -18.48
CA LYS A 76 -3.37 -21.77 -17.14
C LYS A 76 -2.10 -21.99 -16.35
N ILE A 77 -2.08 -21.54 -15.10
CA ILE A 77 -0.94 -21.75 -14.20
C ILE A 77 -1.41 -22.38 -12.88
N THR A 78 -0.55 -23.17 -12.27
CA THR A 78 -0.80 -23.79 -10.95
C THR A 78 -0.01 -23.07 -9.89
N ILE A 79 -0.70 -22.59 -8.86
CA ILE A 79 -0.13 -21.82 -7.74
C ILE A 79 -0.61 -22.39 -6.41
N PRO A 80 0.03 -22.06 -5.29
CA PRO A 80 -0.50 -22.42 -3.97
C PRO A 80 -1.92 -21.86 -3.76
N ALA A 81 -2.80 -22.65 -3.13
CA ALA A 81 -4.20 -22.28 -2.93
C ALA A 81 -4.39 -21.05 -2.02
N TYR A 82 -3.43 -20.77 -1.13
CA TYR A 82 -3.43 -19.58 -0.26
C TYR A 82 -3.04 -18.28 -0.97
N MET A 83 -2.60 -18.33 -2.23
CA MET A 83 -2.20 -17.13 -2.95
C MET A 83 -3.41 -16.41 -3.53
N HIS A 84 -3.59 -15.16 -3.12
CA HIS A 84 -4.65 -14.28 -3.60
C HIS A 84 -4.13 -13.15 -4.49
N GLU A 85 -2.81 -12.98 -4.57
CA GLU A 85 -2.15 -11.98 -5.40
C GLU A 85 -0.88 -12.55 -6.06
N LEU A 86 -0.56 -12.02 -7.23
CA LEU A 86 0.62 -12.36 -8.01
C LEU A 86 1.29 -11.08 -8.51
N ARG A 87 2.60 -11.15 -8.71
CA ARG A 87 3.39 -10.09 -9.34
C ARG A 87 3.63 -10.43 -10.80
N LEU A 88 3.29 -9.50 -11.68
CA LEU A 88 3.54 -9.54 -13.12
C LEU A 88 4.73 -8.61 -13.44
N MET A 89 5.65 -9.14 -14.23
CA MET A 89 6.82 -8.42 -14.72
C MET A 89 6.90 -8.57 -16.22
N TYR A 90 6.97 -7.44 -16.93
CA TYR A 90 7.17 -7.37 -18.36
C TYR A 90 8.22 -6.29 -18.63
N ASN A 91 9.28 -6.65 -19.35
CA ASN A 91 10.35 -5.71 -19.63
C ASN A 91 9.87 -4.67 -20.66
N GLY A 92 10.02 -3.38 -20.31
CA GLY A 92 9.39 -2.27 -21.02
C GLY A 92 8.06 -1.79 -20.43
N ALA A 93 7.52 -2.44 -19.39
CA ALA A 93 6.38 -1.93 -18.61
C ALA A 93 6.86 -1.28 -17.30
N THR A 94 6.17 -0.22 -16.87
CA THR A 94 6.50 0.52 -15.64
C THR A 94 5.85 -0.11 -14.41
N GLY A 95 6.62 -0.29 -13.33
CA GLY A 95 6.11 -0.60 -11.98
C GLY A 95 6.08 -2.08 -11.57
N PRO A 96 5.88 -2.36 -10.27
CA PRO A 96 5.50 -3.69 -9.80
C PRO A 96 4.01 -3.92 -10.07
N ASN A 97 3.69 -4.75 -11.06
CA ASN A 97 2.29 -5.01 -11.44
C ASN A 97 1.73 -6.11 -10.52
N MET A 98 1.12 -5.71 -9.41
CA MET A 98 0.43 -6.63 -8.51
C MET A 98 -1.00 -6.86 -9.00
N VAL A 99 -1.42 -8.12 -9.10
CA VAL A 99 -2.75 -8.49 -9.61
C VAL A 99 -3.39 -9.51 -8.68
N PHE A 100 -4.62 -9.22 -8.28
CA PHE A 100 -5.44 -10.10 -7.45
C PHE A 100 -6.07 -11.22 -8.29
N ILE A 101 -6.24 -12.38 -7.66
CA ILE A 101 -6.91 -13.53 -8.24
C ILE A 101 -8.37 -13.52 -7.79
N THR A 102 -9.28 -13.52 -8.75
CA THR A 102 -10.73 -13.54 -8.49
C THR A 102 -11.37 -14.67 -9.29
N ASN A 103 -12.20 -15.49 -8.66
CA ASN A 103 -12.90 -16.60 -9.33
C ASN A 103 -11.97 -17.52 -10.15
N ASN A 104 -10.82 -17.90 -9.58
CA ASN A 104 -9.77 -18.69 -10.26
C ASN A 104 -9.26 -18.08 -11.58
N SER A 105 -9.35 -16.75 -11.70
CA SER A 105 -8.89 -16.01 -12.87
C SER A 105 -8.01 -14.84 -12.46
N LEU A 106 -6.99 -14.60 -13.26
CA LEU A 106 -6.15 -13.41 -13.23
C LEU A 106 -6.24 -12.75 -14.59
N VAL A 107 -6.73 -11.52 -14.62
CA VAL A 107 -6.85 -10.72 -15.83
C VAL A 107 -6.04 -9.45 -15.66
N TYR A 108 -5.18 -9.14 -16.62
CA TYR A 108 -4.36 -7.94 -16.60
C TYR A 108 -4.17 -7.36 -18.01
N ASN A 109 -4.10 -6.04 -18.12
CA ASN A 109 -3.81 -5.39 -19.39
C ASN A 109 -2.74 -4.32 -19.20
N PHE A 110 -1.54 -4.57 -19.72
CA PHE A 110 -0.43 -3.63 -19.66
C PHE A 110 -0.68 -2.33 -20.43
N ASN A 111 -1.63 -2.33 -21.38
CA ASN A 111 -2.06 -1.11 -22.08
C ASN A 111 -3.00 -0.25 -21.23
N ASN A 112 -3.61 -0.84 -20.20
CA ASN A 112 -4.34 -0.06 -19.21
C ASN A 112 -3.37 0.58 -18.20
N THR A 113 -2.09 0.19 -18.22
CA THR A 113 -1.04 0.67 -17.32
C THR A 113 0.09 1.46 -18.00
N THR A 114 -0.02 1.80 -19.29
CA THR A 114 0.53 3.09 -19.75
C THR A 114 -0.27 4.16 -19.02
N LYS A 115 0.15 4.53 -17.78
CA LYS A 115 -0.56 5.40 -16.83
C LYS A 115 -1.83 6.06 -17.42
N SER A 116 -2.89 5.28 -17.49
CA SER A 116 -4.25 5.77 -17.58
C SER A 116 -4.75 5.51 -16.17
N ALA A 117 -4.44 6.40 -15.22
CA ALA A 117 -5.45 7.39 -14.87
C ALA A 117 -6.56 7.41 -15.92
N THR A 118 -7.51 6.50 -15.77
CA THR A 118 -8.86 6.96 -15.97
C THR A 118 -8.95 8.18 -15.08
N SER A 119 -8.98 9.36 -15.70
CA SER A 119 -9.61 10.50 -15.07
C SER A 119 -11.08 10.12 -14.96
N VAL A 120 -11.40 9.20 -14.04
CA VAL A 120 -12.68 9.26 -13.34
C VAL A 120 -12.65 10.68 -12.83
N GLY A 121 -13.48 11.57 -13.42
CA GLY A 121 -13.33 13.02 -13.28
C GLY A 121 -12.90 13.31 -11.85
N CYS A 122 -11.63 13.71 -11.68
CA CYS A 122 -10.98 13.74 -10.38
C CYS A 122 -11.80 14.69 -9.55
N ASP A 123 -12.72 14.14 -8.78
CA ASP A 123 -13.48 14.91 -7.83
C ASP A 123 -12.51 15.19 -6.70
N LEU A 124 -11.75 16.26 -6.90
CA LEU A 124 -10.84 16.80 -5.90
C LEU A 124 -11.63 17.63 -4.89
N ASP A 125 -12.94 17.84 -5.10
CA ASP A 125 -13.76 18.60 -4.19
C ASP A 125 -13.74 17.92 -2.82
N GLY A 126 -13.56 18.74 -1.80
CA GLY A 126 -13.49 18.28 -0.43
C GLY A 126 -12.12 17.76 -0.01
N PHE A 127 -11.18 17.40 -0.89
CA PHE A 127 -9.81 17.15 -0.44
C PHE A 127 -9.11 18.45 -0.05
N THR A 128 -8.43 18.43 1.09
CA THR A 128 -7.57 19.53 1.55
C THR A 128 -6.20 18.97 1.83
N THR A 129 -5.17 19.54 1.19
CA THR A 129 -3.77 19.17 1.43
C THR A 129 -2.94 20.44 1.66
N TYR A 130 -1.85 20.30 2.39
CA TYR A 130 -0.92 21.36 2.70
C TYR A 130 0.48 21.02 2.19
N SER A 131 1.22 22.07 1.81
CA SER A 131 2.60 21.93 1.37
C SER A 131 3.51 21.58 2.54
N LYS A 132 4.74 21.14 2.23
CA LYS A 132 5.81 20.99 3.23
C LYS A 132 6.02 22.25 4.08
N GLY A 133 5.93 23.44 3.48
CA GLY A 133 6.05 24.71 4.19
C GLY A 133 4.86 25.00 5.11
N GLY A 134 3.66 24.56 4.73
CA GLY A 134 2.49 24.62 5.62
C GLY A 134 2.72 23.76 6.86
N TRP A 135 3.00 22.48 6.67
CA TRP A 135 3.23 21.53 7.77
C TRP A 135 4.39 21.90 8.69
N GLY A 136 5.39 22.62 8.17
CA GLY A 136 6.50 23.19 8.94
C GLY A 136 6.26 24.56 9.54
N SER A 137 5.09 25.18 9.31
CA SER A 137 4.82 26.51 9.86
C SER A 137 4.61 26.45 11.37
N PRO A 138 5.07 27.47 12.13
CA PRO A 138 4.71 27.62 13.53
C PRO A 138 3.21 27.69 13.71
N ALA A 139 2.70 27.06 14.76
CA ALA A 139 1.28 27.04 15.05
C ALA A 139 0.76 28.45 15.38
N ASN A 140 0.01 29.06 14.46
CA ASN A 140 -0.59 30.38 14.66
C ASN A 140 -1.97 30.52 13.99
N GLY A 141 -2.96 30.94 14.76
CA GLY A 141 -4.31 31.19 14.27
C GLY A 141 -4.99 29.92 13.74
N ASN A 142 -5.40 29.93 12.47
CA ASN A 142 -6.07 28.80 11.82
C ASN A 142 -5.17 28.13 10.76
N ASN A 143 -3.84 28.18 10.92
CA ASN A 143 -2.93 27.54 9.98
C ASN A 143 -2.79 26.03 10.25
N VAL A 144 -2.20 25.30 9.30
CA VAL A 144 -2.00 23.85 9.45
C VAL A 144 -0.99 23.49 10.55
N GLY A 145 -0.11 24.41 10.96
CA GLY A 145 0.75 24.22 12.14
C GLY A 145 -0.07 24.02 13.42
N GLN A 146 -1.16 24.76 13.60
CA GLN A 146 -2.11 24.54 14.71
C GLN A 146 -2.81 23.20 14.61
N LEU A 147 -3.24 22.81 13.41
CA LEU A 147 -3.84 21.49 13.19
C LEU A 147 -2.86 20.37 13.54
N ARG A 148 -1.60 20.50 13.10
CA ARG A 148 -0.52 19.57 13.40
C ARG A 148 -0.36 19.42 14.92
N ASP A 149 -0.14 20.51 15.63
CA ASP A 149 0.12 20.45 17.07
C ASP A 149 -1.08 19.94 17.88
N GLN A 150 -2.30 20.31 17.48
CA GLN A 150 -3.51 19.92 18.19
C GLN A 150 -3.82 18.42 18.08
N TYR A 151 -3.54 17.82 16.92
CA TYR A 151 -4.00 16.47 16.61
C TYR A 151 -2.88 15.45 16.39
N PHE A 152 -1.60 15.84 16.54
CA PHE A 152 -0.46 14.95 16.31
C PHE A 152 -0.59 13.60 17.04
N ASP A 153 -0.81 13.62 18.35
CA ASP A 153 -0.92 12.40 19.16
C ASP A 153 -2.16 11.55 18.84
N GLN A 154 -3.19 12.16 18.24
CA GLN A 154 -4.38 11.44 17.80
C GLN A 154 -4.15 10.74 16.45
N VAL A 155 -3.40 11.38 15.56
CA VAL A 155 -3.01 10.81 14.25
C VAL A 155 -1.88 9.78 14.43
N TYR A 156 -0.97 10.04 15.36
CA TYR A 156 0.19 9.23 15.69
C TYR A 156 0.22 8.95 17.20
N PRO A 157 -0.45 7.86 17.68
CA PRO A 157 -0.41 7.44 19.08
C PRO A 157 0.97 6.96 19.59
N GLY A 158 1.99 7.12 18.75
CA GLY A 158 3.39 6.76 18.96
C GLY A 158 4.22 7.59 17.97
N ASP A 159 5.31 7.04 17.46
CA ASP A 159 6.18 7.82 16.59
C ASP A 159 5.64 7.94 15.15
N PHE A 160 5.83 9.12 14.55
CA PHE A 160 5.62 9.31 13.12
C PHE A 160 6.87 8.86 12.36
N VAL A 161 6.78 7.70 11.72
CA VAL A 161 7.89 7.07 10.99
C VAL A 161 7.64 7.08 9.48
N VAL A 162 8.61 7.59 8.73
CA VAL A 162 8.61 7.63 7.26
C VAL A 162 9.86 6.93 6.72
N GLY A 163 9.70 6.06 5.72
CA GLY A 163 10.81 5.34 5.09
C GLY A 163 10.58 3.83 5.04
N ASN A 164 11.66 3.05 4.99
CA ASN A 164 11.63 1.60 4.94
C ASN A 164 12.20 1.02 6.25
N PRO A 165 11.40 0.40 7.12
CA PRO A 165 11.87 -0.21 8.38
C PRO A 165 12.93 -1.30 8.22
N ALA A 166 13.08 -1.89 7.02
CA ALA A 166 14.12 -2.87 6.73
C ALA A 166 15.44 -2.23 6.24
N GLN A 167 15.46 -0.91 6.03
CA GLN A 167 16.63 -0.17 5.58
C GLN A 167 16.82 1.07 6.46
N PHE A 168 16.24 2.21 6.07
CA PHE A 168 16.40 3.49 6.75
C PHE A 168 15.07 4.21 6.88
N THR A 169 14.91 4.89 8.01
CA THR A 169 13.71 5.61 8.41
C THR A 169 14.05 7.00 8.93
N VAL A 170 13.05 7.89 8.86
CA VAL A 170 13.03 9.17 9.54
C VAL A 170 11.88 9.11 10.55
N THR A 171 12.21 9.35 11.80
CA THR A 171 11.28 9.25 12.93
C THR A 171 11.09 10.60 13.59
N PHE A 172 9.84 10.98 13.82
CA PHE A 172 9.45 12.17 14.59
C PHE A 172 8.65 11.73 15.82
N ASN A 173 9.11 12.08 17.02
CA ASN A 173 8.43 11.71 18.26
C ASN A 173 7.31 12.70 18.63
N ALA A 174 7.40 13.94 18.16
CA ALA A 174 6.43 14.98 18.46
C ALA A 174 6.16 15.91 17.26
N SER A 175 5.06 16.67 17.35
CA SER A 175 4.68 17.67 16.35
C SER A 175 5.75 18.75 16.14
N ASN A 176 6.43 19.15 17.22
CA ASN A 176 7.50 20.14 17.18
C ASN A 176 8.73 19.65 16.39
N ASP A 177 8.98 18.34 16.34
CA ASP A 177 10.08 17.78 15.55
C ASP A 177 9.78 17.92 14.06
N VAL A 178 8.52 17.74 13.66
CA VAL A 178 8.05 18.01 12.30
C VAL A 178 8.13 19.51 11.97
N GLU A 179 7.76 20.39 12.91
CA GLU A 179 7.94 21.84 12.75
C GLU A 179 9.40 22.21 12.49
N THR A 180 10.30 21.65 13.31
CA THR A 180 11.72 22.01 13.28
C THR A 180 12.39 21.50 11.99
N TYR A 181 11.89 20.39 11.44
CA TYR A 181 12.42 19.80 10.22
C TYR A 181 11.90 20.47 8.94
N LEU A 182 10.60 20.81 8.89
CA LEU A 182 9.96 21.33 7.69
C LEU A 182 9.88 22.88 7.66
N PRO A 183 9.93 23.51 6.47
CA PRO A 183 10.38 22.93 5.22
C PRO A 183 11.92 22.81 5.22
N GLY A 184 12.41 21.63 4.88
CA GLY A 184 13.82 21.47 4.52
C GLY A 184 14.11 22.05 3.12
N GLY A 185 15.24 21.61 2.55
CA GLY A 185 15.68 22.02 1.23
C GLY A 185 16.72 21.07 0.64
N GLY A 186 17.42 21.54 -0.38
CA GLY A 186 18.47 20.77 -1.06
C GLY A 186 17.97 19.96 -2.25
N GLN A 187 18.89 19.22 -2.86
CA GLN A 187 18.58 18.31 -3.97
C GLN A 187 17.94 17.01 -3.44
N PRO A 188 17.22 16.25 -4.27
CA PRO A 188 16.80 14.90 -3.92
C PRO A 188 17.99 14.02 -3.55
N GLU A 189 17.94 13.40 -2.36
CA GLU A 189 18.99 12.53 -1.86
C GLU A 189 18.40 11.24 -1.28
N VAL A 190 19.21 10.17 -1.26
CA VAL A 190 18.85 8.90 -0.64
C VAL A 190 19.22 8.93 0.84
N LEU A 191 18.40 8.30 1.68
CA LEU A 191 18.77 8.07 3.07
C LEU A 191 19.93 7.07 3.14
N THR A 192 20.93 7.38 3.96
CA THR A 192 22.11 6.54 4.21
C THR A 192 22.19 6.02 5.64
N GLN A 193 21.29 6.48 6.51
CA GLN A 193 21.16 6.08 7.91
C GLN A 193 19.73 6.34 8.40
N ASP A 194 19.38 5.77 9.55
CA ASP A 194 18.18 6.16 10.30
C ASP A 194 18.35 7.54 10.93
N TRP A 195 17.27 8.32 10.95
CA TRP A 195 17.21 9.65 11.53
C TRP A 195 16.14 9.71 12.60
N LEU A 196 16.49 10.23 13.78
CA LEU A 196 15.58 10.48 14.88
C LEU A 196 15.50 11.98 15.12
N ASN A 197 14.31 12.55 14.93
CA ASN A 197 14.01 13.98 15.06
C ASN A 197 15.02 14.88 14.34
N PRO A 198 15.29 14.67 13.04
CA PRO A 198 16.22 15.53 12.32
C PRO A 198 15.73 16.97 12.33
N GLY A 199 16.62 17.94 12.43
CA GLY A 199 16.24 19.35 12.50
C GLY A 199 17.36 20.34 12.16
N GLY A 200 17.00 21.60 11.97
CA GLY A 200 17.96 22.67 11.73
C GLY A 200 18.74 22.48 10.41
N SER A 201 20.04 22.17 10.50
CA SER A 201 20.92 21.97 9.34
C SER A 201 20.85 20.57 8.72
N GLU A 202 20.10 19.65 9.33
CA GLU A 202 19.95 18.27 8.86
C GLU A 202 18.90 18.20 7.75
N HIS A 203 19.31 18.54 6.53
CA HIS A 203 18.47 18.44 5.34
C HIS A 203 18.64 17.07 4.69
N LEU A 204 17.55 16.31 4.55
CA LEU A 204 17.57 14.97 3.93
C LEU A 204 17.16 15.01 2.45
N GLY A 205 17.25 16.20 1.85
CA GLY A 205 16.87 16.48 0.48
C GLY A 205 15.38 16.80 0.30
N ASN A 206 15.07 17.58 -0.74
CA ASN A 206 13.71 18.05 -1.01
C ASN A 206 12.69 16.90 -1.20
N MET A 207 13.13 15.73 -1.67
CA MET A 207 12.25 14.56 -1.80
C MET A 207 11.76 14.06 -0.43
N ALA A 208 12.62 14.04 0.59
CA ALA A 208 12.23 13.62 1.94
C ALA A 208 11.13 14.54 2.49
N ASP A 209 11.30 15.86 2.38
CA ASP A 209 10.30 16.83 2.82
C ASP A 209 8.93 16.61 2.15
N GLN A 210 8.93 16.36 0.84
CA GLN A 210 7.70 16.17 0.07
C GLN A 210 7.00 14.86 0.45
N ILE A 211 7.76 13.79 0.68
CA ILE A 211 7.20 12.51 1.17
C ILE A 211 6.61 12.69 2.56
N ILE A 212 7.30 13.38 3.47
CA ILE A 212 6.83 13.65 4.82
C ILE A 212 5.52 14.47 4.78
N ALA A 213 5.47 15.54 3.98
CA ALA A 213 4.26 16.33 3.79
C ALA A 213 3.11 15.51 3.17
N ALA A 214 3.41 14.65 2.19
CA ALA A 214 2.43 13.76 1.58
C ALA A 214 1.86 12.76 2.61
N ARG A 215 2.69 12.21 3.49
CA ARG A 215 2.25 11.33 4.59
C ARG A 215 1.37 12.07 5.59
N LEU A 216 1.74 13.27 6.02
CA LEU A 216 0.90 14.10 6.91
C LEU A 216 -0.47 14.39 6.28
N ASN A 217 -0.51 14.77 5.00
CA ASN A 217 -1.76 14.98 4.28
C ASN A 217 -2.64 13.72 4.28
N ARG A 218 -2.08 12.56 3.92
CA ARG A 218 -2.81 11.28 3.93
C ARG A 218 -3.35 10.96 5.33
N ASP A 219 -2.49 11.01 6.34
CA ASP A 219 -2.79 10.47 7.66
C ASP A 219 -3.79 11.38 8.42
N TYR A 220 -3.66 12.71 8.29
CA TYR A 220 -4.64 13.65 8.86
C TYR A 220 -5.98 13.62 8.13
N ASN A 221 -6.01 13.37 6.81
CA ASN A 221 -7.25 13.11 6.08
C ASN A 221 -7.92 11.83 6.57
N GLN A 222 -7.15 10.75 6.73
CA GLN A 222 -7.66 9.47 7.24
C GLN A 222 -8.23 9.61 8.66
N ALA A 223 -7.61 10.45 9.51
CA ALA A 223 -8.08 10.72 10.86
C ALA A 223 -9.27 11.69 10.94
N GLY A 224 -9.70 12.29 9.80
CA GLY A 224 -10.85 13.20 9.74
C GLY A 224 -10.53 14.65 10.14
N PHE A 225 -9.26 15.02 10.19
CA PHE A 225 -8.82 16.38 10.51
C PHE A 225 -8.58 17.27 9.28
N LEU A 226 -8.66 16.69 8.07
CA LEU A 226 -8.66 17.41 6.80
C LEU A 226 -10.00 17.23 6.09
N GLY A 227 -10.19 18.00 5.02
CA GLY A 227 -11.40 17.92 4.20
C GLY A 227 -11.65 16.49 3.71
N VAL A 228 -12.94 16.16 3.52
CA VAL A 228 -13.41 14.83 3.12
C VAL A 228 -13.96 14.87 1.70
N ASN A 229 -13.66 13.85 0.91
CA ASN A 229 -14.36 13.60 -0.35
C ASN A 229 -15.37 12.46 -0.14
N SER A 230 -16.53 12.55 -0.79
CA SER A 230 -17.63 11.57 -0.60
C SER A 230 -17.41 10.24 -1.32
N THR A 231 -16.44 10.20 -2.22
CA THR A 231 -16.25 9.11 -3.18
C THR A 231 -14.96 8.35 -2.91
N TYR A 232 -13.87 9.06 -2.55
CA TYR A 232 -12.55 8.49 -2.32
C TYR A 232 -11.91 9.05 -1.05
N SER A 233 -11.00 8.29 -0.47
CA SER A 233 -10.06 8.77 0.55
C SER A 233 -8.77 9.26 -0.10
N LEU A 234 -8.06 10.20 0.55
CA LEU A 234 -6.83 10.76 -0.03
C LEU A 234 -5.74 9.69 -0.21
N GLY A 235 -5.75 8.66 0.64
CA GLY A 235 -4.83 7.52 0.57
C GLY A 235 -5.06 6.57 -0.62
N GLU A 236 -6.17 6.70 -1.34
CA GLU A 236 -6.44 5.95 -2.57
C GLU A 236 -5.91 6.65 -3.82
N LEU A 237 -5.48 7.91 -3.71
CA LEU A 237 -4.88 8.63 -4.82
C LEU A 237 -3.45 8.13 -5.10
N VAL A 238 -3.10 8.09 -6.38
CA VAL A 238 -1.77 7.68 -6.85
C VAL A 238 -1.02 8.86 -7.44
N PHE A 239 0.29 8.96 -7.13
CA PHE A 239 1.14 9.96 -7.74
C PHE A 239 1.37 9.66 -9.23
N MET A 240 0.85 10.53 -10.08
CA MET A 240 0.96 10.40 -11.54
C MET A 240 2.28 10.98 -12.06
N ASP A 241 2.66 12.16 -11.59
CA ASP A 241 3.93 12.81 -11.90
C ASP A 241 4.19 13.94 -10.87
N GLY A 242 5.39 14.50 -10.84
CA GLY A 242 5.72 15.64 -9.99
C GLY A 242 7.17 16.13 -10.17
N PRO A 243 7.44 17.43 -9.95
CA PRO A 243 8.80 17.94 -9.92
C PRO A 243 9.47 17.45 -8.62
N PHE A 244 10.38 16.48 -8.75
CA PHE A 244 11.22 16.00 -7.65
C PHE A 244 12.60 16.63 -7.74
#